data_AF-A0A660ZDJ9-F1
#
_entry.id   AF-A0A660ZDJ9-F1
#
_cell.length_a   1.000
_cell.length_b   1.000
_cell.length_c   1.000
_cell.angle_alpha   90.00
_cell.angle_beta   90.00
_cell.angle_gamma   90.00
#
_symmetry.space_group_name_H-M   'P 1'
#
loop_
_entity.id
_entity.type
_entity.pdbx_description
1 polymer ?
#
loop_
_entity_poly.entity_id
_entity_poly.type
_entity_poly.pdbx_seq_one_letter_code
_entity_poly.pdbx_strand_id
1 'polypeptide(L)'
;MFTGIIEEIGKISSIQPIAGGMRIKISSSKILDDISVDDSICVSGVCLTVISIEDDGFWIDAVGATLEKTTFSKMQLSSSVNLERSLKLNDRLG
;
A
#
# COMPACT_ATOMS: atom_id res chain seq x y z
N MET A 1 -8.54 9.52 3.52
CA MET A 1 -9.50 9.71 2.41
C MET A 1 -8.72 9.68 1.11
N PHE A 2 -9.33 9.21 0.02
CA PHE A 2 -8.68 9.03 -1.30
C PHE A 2 -9.62 9.52 -2.41
N THR A 3 -9.07 9.85 -3.57
CA THR A 3 -9.78 10.34 -4.76
C THR A 3 -10.10 9.24 -5.77
N GLY A 4 -9.35 8.13 -5.77
CA GLY A 4 -9.40 7.11 -6.80
C GLY A 4 -8.52 7.43 -8.02
N ILE A 5 -7.66 8.45 -7.93
CA ILE A 5 -6.70 8.80 -8.98
C ILE A 5 -5.37 8.13 -8.64
N ILE A 6 -4.96 7.17 -9.47
CA ILE A 6 -3.73 6.41 -9.26
C ILE A 6 -2.51 7.28 -9.57
N GLU A 7 -1.60 7.39 -8.61
CA GLU A 7 -0.40 8.22 -8.71
C GLU A 7 0.80 7.45 -9.29
N GLU A 8 0.89 6.16 -8.98
CA GLU A 8 1.98 5.26 -9.36
C GLU A 8 1.49 3.81 -9.44
N ILE A 9 2.15 3.00 -10.28
CA ILE A 9 2.01 1.54 -10.26
C ILE A 9 3.23 0.98 -9.53
N GLY A 10 3.01 0.44 -8.34
CA GLY A 10 4.02 -0.27 -7.57
C GLY A 10 4.08 -1.75 -7.90
N LYS A 11 5.02 -2.46 -7.27
CA LYS A 11 5.19 -3.91 -7.45
C LYS A 11 5.49 -4.59 -6.12
N ILE A 12 4.88 -5.73 -5.86
CA ILE A 12 5.19 -6.51 -4.65
C ILE A 12 6.59 -7.11 -4.78
N SER A 13 7.49 -6.70 -3.89
CA SER A 13 8.89 -7.13 -3.87
C SER A 13 9.21 -8.12 -2.75
N SER A 14 8.38 -8.19 -1.70
CA SER A 14 8.51 -9.19 -0.62
C SER A 14 7.16 -9.50 0.02
N ILE A 15 6.99 -10.74 0.49
CA ILE A 15 5.83 -11.19 1.27
C ILE A 15 6.37 -12.04 2.43
N GLN A 16 6.04 -11.65 3.66
CA GLN A 16 6.45 -12.31 4.89
C GLN A 16 5.20 -12.71 5.69
N PRO A 17 4.99 -13.99 6.01
CA PRO A 17 3.89 -14.40 6.89
C PRO A 17 4.07 -13.79 8.29
N ILE A 18 2.99 -13.27 8.86
CA ILE A 18 2.94 -12.79 10.24
C ILE A 18 1.74 -13.41 10.95
N ALA A 19 1.68 -13.28 12.28
CA ALA A 19 0.52 -13.75 13.04
C ALA A 19 -0.76 -13.04 12.55
N GLY A 20 -1.69 -13.81 11.98
CA GLY A 20 -2.97 -13.29 11.48
C GLY A 20 -2.92 -12.59 10.12
N GLY A 21 -1.81 -12.64 9.39
CA GLY A 21 -1.76 -12.08 8.05
C GLY A 21 -0.42 -12.14 7.33
N MET A 22 -0.17 -11.14 6.49
CA MET A 22 1.04 -11.01 5.69
C MET A 22 1.59 -9.59 5.78
N ARG A 23 2.90 -9.49 5.96
CA ARG A 23 3.68 -8.28 5.81
C ARG A 23 4.23 -8.21 4.40
N ILE A 24 3.98 -7.12 3.69
CA ILE A 24 4.26 -7.02 2.25
C ILE A 24 5.10 -5.79 1.98
N LYS A 25 6.20 -5.98 1.25
CA LYS A 25 6.99 -4.87 0.70
C LYS A 25 6.49 -4.53 -0.69
N ILE A 26 6.23 -3.26 -0.93
CA ILE A 26 5.83 -2.73 -2.23
C ILE A 26 6.95 -1.81 -2.69
N SER A 27 7.54 -2.12 -3.84
CA SER A 27 8.49 -1.24 -4.50
C SER A 27 7.74 -0.10 -5.20
N SER A 28 8.19 1.11 -4.95
CA SER A 28 7.68 2.36 -5.51
C SER A 28 8.80 3.39 -5.52
N SER A 29 8.61 4.48 -6.25
CA SER A 29 9.59 5.55 -6.38
C SER A 29 8.95 6.91 -6.17
N LYS A 30 7.85 7.19 -6.87
CA LYS A 30 7.21 8.49 -6.91
C LYS A 30 6.47 8.84 -5.62
N ILE A 31 5.78 7.88 -5.02
CA ILE A 31 5.02 8.17 -3.79
C ILE A 31 5.92 8.27 -2.54
N LEU A 32 7.17 7.78 -2.60
CA LEU A 32 8.07 7.75 -1.45
C LEU A 32 8.46 9.14 -0.94
N ASP A 33 8.47 10.16 -1.81
CA ASP A 33 8.92 11.52 -1.49
C ASP A 33 8.08 12.23 -0.40
N ASP A 34 6.84 11.77 -0.16
CA ASP A 34 5.86 12.45 0.69
C ASP A 34 4.99 11.44 1.44
N ILE A 35 5.62 10.39 1.97
CA ILE A 35 5.00 9.45 2.90
C ILE A 35 5.84 9.32 4.15
N SER A 36 5.18 9.06 5.27
CA SER A 36 5.78 8.78 6.57
C SER A 36 5.28 7.45 7.12
N VAL A 37 5.98 6.92 8.12
CA VAL A 37 5.44 5.81 8.93
C VAL A 37 4.12 6.27 9.56
N ASP A 38 3.18 5.35 9.66
CA ASP A 38 1.78 5.55 10.10
C ASP A 38 0.86 6.27 9.09
N ASP A 39 1.36 6.66 7.91
CA ASP A 39 0.51 7.19 6.85
C ASP A 39 -0.38 6.11 6.23
N SER A 40 -1.53 6.55 5.71
CA SER A 40 -2.47 5.71 4.96
C SER A 40 -2.21 5.77 3.46
N ILE A 41 -1.96 4.62 2.85
CA ILE A 41 -1.78 4.46 1.40
C ILE A 41 -2.88 3.54 0.87
N CYS A 42 -3.50 3.94 -0.23
CA CYS A 42 -4.44 3.11 -0.97
C CYS A 42 -3.64 2.21 -1.91
N VAL A 43 -3.65 0.91 -1.63
CA VAL A 43 -3.01 -0.12 -2.45
C VAL A 43 -4.09 -0.93 -3.16
N SER A 44 -4.26 -0.70 -4.46
CA SER A 44 -5.27 -1.33 -5.30
C SER A 44 -6.69 -1.23 -4.70
N GLY A 45 -7.02 -0.07 -4.14
CA GLY A 45 -8.33 0.21 -3.53
C GLY A 45 -8.44 -0.16 -2.04
N VAL A 46 -7.38 -0.69 -1.42
CA VAL A 46 -7.34 -1.07 -0.01
C VAL A 46 -6.52 -0.05 0.77
N CYS A 47 -7.13 0.58 1.78
CA CYS A 47 -6.43 1.48 2.70
C CYS A 47 -5.54 0.67 3.65
N LEU A 48 -4.23 0.90 3.61
CA LEU A 48 -3.23 0.22 4.43
C LEU A 48 -2.28 1.23 5.06
N THR A 49 -1.79 0.90 6.25
CA THR A 49 -0.87 1.75 7.02
C THR A 49 0.57 1.39 6.72
N VAL A 50 1.39 2.40 6.45
CA VAL A 50 2.85 2.25 6.27
C VAL A 50 3.50 1.92 7.61
N ILE A 51 4.19 0.78 7.69
CA ILE A 51 4.86 0.33 8.91
C ILE A 51 6.38 0.62 8.90
N SER A 52 6.98 0.70 7.71
CA SER A 52 8.38 1.10 7.52
C SER A 52 8.62 1.50 6.08
N ILE A 53 9.60 2.38 5.87
CA ILE A 53 10.00 2.92 4.57
C ILE A 53 11.47 2.55 4.33
N GLU A 54 11.80 2.18 3.10
CA GLU A 54 13.14 1.88 2.60
C GLU A 54 13.38 2.66 1.29
N ASP A 55 14.62 2.71 0.81
CA ASP A 55 15.00 3.52 -0.36
C ASP A 55 14.23 3.16 -1.65
N ASP A 56 13.79 1.91 -1.79
CA ASP A 56 13.13 1.37 -2.98
C ASP A 56 11.67 0.97 -2.75
N GLY A 57 11.09 1.31 -1.58
CA GLY A 57 9.72 0.93 -1.29
C GLY A 57 9.29 1.13 0.16
N PHE A 58 8.13 0.59 0.49
CA PHE A 58 7.59 0.64 1.84
C PHE A 58 6.90 -0.67 2.19
N TRP A 59 6.69 -0.87 3.48
CA TRP A 59 6.06 -2.06 4.03
C TRP A 59 4.68 -1.74 4.56
N ILE A 60 3.77 -2.71 4.43
CA ILE A 60 2.43 -2.71 4.99
C ILE A 60 2.12 -4.08 5.61
N ASP A 61 1.11 -4.13 6.47
CA ASP A 61 0.54 -5.37 6.97
C ASP A 61 -0.91 -5.52 6.47
N ALA A 62 -1.22 -6.68 5.88
CA ALA A 62 -2.57 -7.08 5.48
C ALA A 62 -3.02 -8.25 6.37
N VAL A 63 -4.06 -8.04 7.17
CA VAL A 63 -4.50 -9.00 8.22
C VAL A 63 -5.99 -9.30 8.15
N GLY A 64 -6.40 -10.45 8.68
CA GLY A 64 -7.80 -10.83 8.92
C GLY A 64 -8.74 -10.48 7.77
N ALA A 65 -9.70 -9.58 8.04
CA ALA A 65 -10.72 -9.16 7.08
C ALA A 65 -10.16 -8.58 5.77
N THR A 66 -8.98 -7.96 5.80
CA THR A 66 -8.33 -7.46 4.57
C THR A 66 -7.99 -8.62 3.64
N LEU A 67 -7.43 -9.70 4.17
CA LEU A 67 -7.10 -10.89 3.37
C LEU A 67 -8.35 -11.63 2.88
N GLU A 68 -9.41 -11.64 3.70
CA GLU A 68 -10.68 -12.31 3.38
C GLU A 68 -11.50 -11.56 2.33
N LYS A 69 -11.52 -10.23 2.38
CA LYS A 69 -12.46 -9.40 1.59
C LYS A 69 -11.82 -8.69 0.41
N THR A 70 -10.51 -8.81 0.21
CA THR A 70 -9.80 -8.13 -0.87
C THR A 70 -8.99 -9.12 -1.71
N THR A 71 -8.39 -8.63 -2.79
CA THR A 71 -7.55 -9.44 -3.68
C THR A 71 -6.17 -9.77 -3.08
N PHE A 72 -5.82 -9.22 -1.91
CA PHE A 72 -4.52 -9.42 -1.28
C PHE A 72 -4.19 -10.88 -0.98
N SER A 73 -5.18 -11.72 -0.65
CA SER A 73 -4.96 -13.16 -0.44
C SER A 73 -4.48 -13.91 -1.69
N LYS A 74 -4.65 -13.32 -2.88
CA LYS A 74 -4.24 -13.88 -4.17
C LYS A 74 -2.99 -13.21 -4.74
N MET A 75 -2.51 -12.13 -4.11
CA MET A 75 -1.34 -11.40 -4.59
C MET A 75 -0.07 -12.24 -4.38
N GLN A 76 0.82 -12.17 -5.36
CA GLN A 76 2.08 -12.91 -5.37
C GLN A 76 3.25 -11.95 -5.55
N LEU A 77 4.47 -12.44 -5.31
CA LEU A 77 5.68 -11.72 -5.69
C LEU A 77 5.58 -11.24 -7.14
N SER A 78 6.10 -10.05 -7.39
CA SER A 78 6.04 -9.36 -8.68
C SER A 78 4.66 -8.90 -9.17
N SER A 79 3.59 -9.07 -8.40
CA SER A 79 2.28 -8.50 -8.77
C SER A 79 2.34 -6.97 -8.80
N SER A 80 1.75 -6.36 -9.82
CA SER A 80 1.56 -4.92 -9.90
C SER A 80 0.41 -4.47 -9.01
N VAL A 81 0.57 -3.31 -8.36
CA VAL A 81 -0.47 -2.70 -7.52
C VAL A 81 -0.62 -1.22 -7.86
N ASN A 82 -1.85 -0.74 -7.83
CA ASN A 82 -2.12 0.69 -7.98
C ASN A 82 -1.86 1.39 -6.65
N LEU A 83 -1.19 2.54 -6.67
CA LEU A 83 -0.84 3.30 -5.47
C LEU A 83 -1.40 4.71 -5.53
N GLU A 84 -1.98 5.13 -4.40
CA GLU A 84 -2.50 6.49 -4.18
C GLU A 84 -2.27 6.88 -2.71
N ARG A 85 -1.68 8.05 -2.48
CA ARG A 85 -1.49 8.61 -1.13
C ARG A 85 -2.80 9.15 -0.58
N SER A 86 -2.93 9.18 0.74
CA SER A 86 -4.08 9.84 1.37
C SER A 86 -4.06 11.36 1.13
N LEU A 87 -5.26 11.92 1.01
CA LEU A 87 -5.43 13.36 0.81
C LEU A 87 -4.96 14.18 2.00
N LYS A 88 -4.29 15.30 1.71
CA LYS A 88 -3.99 16.35 2.67
C LYS A 88 -5.21 17.22 2.94
N LEU A 89 -5.21 17.89 4.08
CA LEU A 89 -6.24 18.87 4.44
C LEU A 89 -6.19 20.01 3.41
N ASN A 90 -7.19 20.08 2.51
CA ASN A 90 -7.37 20.99 1.36
C ASN A 90 -7.18 20.38 -0.04
N ASP A 91 -6.90 19.09 -0.16
CA ASP A 91 -6.91 18.46 -1.48
C ASP A 91 -8.33 18.32 -2.04
N ARG A 92 -8.43 18.31 -3.38
CA ARG A 92 -9.71 18.16 -4.10
C ARG A 92 -10.16 16.71 -4.11
N LEU A 93 -11.47 16.49 -3.97
CA LEU A 93 -12.11 15.20 -4.19
C LEU A 93 -12.59 15.11 -5.65
N GLY A 94 -11.71 14.68 -6.55
CA GLY A 94 -11.98 14.62 -8.00
C GLY A 94 -11.70 15.91 -8.76
#